data_AF-X0VST8-F1
#
_entry.id   AF-X0VST8-F1
#
_cell.length_a   1.000
_cell.length_b   1.000
_cell.length_c   1.000
_cell.angle_alpha   90.00
_cell.angle_beta   90.00
_cell.angle_gamma   90.00
#
_symmetry.space_group_name_H-M   'P 1'
#
loop_
_entity.id
_entity.type
_entity.pdbx_description
1 polymer ?
#
loop_
_entity_poly.entity_id
_entity_poly.type
_entity_poly.pdbx_seq_one_letter_code
_entity_poly.pdbx_strand_id
1 'polypeptide(L)'
;MKMKIIAVDFDGVISDSALKSLFVSHNAYCKYFGSGVKKNFGGELFTFDNWEEMKKQYKKEMDYYHHLRSYIELSGDFFAIIKIIEEQVWIKDQQEFIAYRNQLEFDYQFFRELFFKEKEEWTKKSFRKWFFLSPVFNEVIKGIQRFTKEGQKIVIATSNLGEAIHRAFQPEYLGFKMDIEDIFDKNFGK
;
A
#
# COMPACT_ATOMS: atom_id res chain seq x y z
N MET A 1 -18.91 -16.26 29.54
CA MET A 1 -18.91 -16.26 28.06
C MET A 1 -17.48 -16.29 27.56
N LYS A 2 -17.19 -17.01 26.46
CA LYS A 2 -15.86 -17.03 25.84
C LYS A 2 -15.68 -15.72 25.07
N MET A 3 -14.61 -14.98 25.34
CA MET A 3 -14.27 -13.75 24.63
C MET A 3 -14.02 -14.07 23.15
N LYS A 4 -14.71 -13.38 22.24
CA LYS A 4 -14.46 -13.46 20.81
C LYS A 4 -13.38 -12.44 20.44
N ILE A 5 -12.39 -12.90 19.69
CA ILE A 5 -11.33 -12.06 19.13
C ILE A 5 -11.53 -12.01 17.62
N ILE A 6 -11.54 -10.80 17.06
CA ILE A 6 -11.57 -10.57 15.61
C ILE A 6 -10.21 -10.00 15.22
N ALA A 7 -9.47 -10.74 14.40
CA ALA A 7 -8.24 -10.25 13.78
C ALA A 7 -8.57 -9.62 12.42
N VAL A 8 -8.06 -8.41 12.17
CA VAL A 8 -8.32 -7.63 10.96
C VAL A 8 -7.00 -7.19 10.36
N ASP A 9 -6.83 -7.33 9.04
CA ASP A 9 -5.67 -6.74 8.36
C ASP A 9 -5.84 -5.22 8.24
N PHE A 10 -4.73 -4.49 8.17
CA PHE A 10 -4.78 -3.07 7.91
C PHE A 10 -4.88 -2.77 6.41
N ASP A 11 -3.93 -3.28 5.63
CA ASP A 11 -3.81 -2.96 4.20
C ASP A 11 -4.77 -3.82 3.38
N GLY A 12 -5.64 -3.22 2.59
CA GLY A 12 -6.64 -3.92 1.78
C GLY A 12 -7.92 -4.32 2.55
N VAL A 13 -7.99 -4.09 3.87
CA VAL A 13 -9.20 -4.32 4.67
C VAL A 13 -9.65 -3.06 5.40
N ILE A 14 -8.76 -2.37 6.12
CA ILE A 14 -9.07 -1.08 6.76
C ILE A 14 -8.77 0.08 5.81
N SER A 15 -7.63 0.03 5.12
CA SER A 15 -7.14 1.06 4.22
C SER A 15 -6.97 0.51 2.81
N ASP A 16 -7.46 1.22 1.81
CA ASP A 16 -7.14 0.92 0.41
C ASP A 16 -5.73 1.44 0.10
N SER A 17 -4.75 0.57 0.30
CA SER A 17 -3.34 0.88 0.10
C SER A 17 -2.87 0.78 -1.35
N ALA A 18 -3.76 0.53 -2.31
CA ALA A 18 -3.38 0.31 -3.71
C ALA A 18 -2.66 1.50 -4.33
N LEU A 19 -3.29 2.68 -4.33
CA LEU A 19 -2.64 3.83 -4.95
C LEU A 19 -1.49 4.39 -4.10
N LYS A 20 -1.46 4.10 -2.80
CA LYS A 20 -0.30 4.41 -1.94
C LYS A 20 0.90 3.53 -2.27
N SER A 21 0.70 2.25 -2.62
CA SER A 21 1.79 1.42 -3.13
C SER A 21 2.24 1.86 -4.52
N LEU A 22 1.33 2.32 -5.39
CA LEU A 22 1.71 2.94 -6.67
C LEU A 22 2.59 4.18 -6.44
N PHE A 23 2.15 5.06 -5.53
CA PHE A 23 2.87 6.28 -5.20
C PHE A 23 4.34 6.01 -4.88
N VAL A 24 4.59 5.02 -4.02
CA VAL A 24 5.94 4.64 -3.58
C VAL A 24 6.71 3.91 -4.66
N SER A 25 6.11 2.90 -5.30
CA SER A 25 6.80 2.06 -6.29
C SER A 25 7.22 2.85 -7.52
N HIS A 26 6.36 3.75 -8.02
CA HIS A 26 6.70 4.65 -9.12
C HIS A 26 7.85 5.59 -8.75
N ASN A 27 7.79 6.23 -7.58
CA ASN A 27 8.84 7.14 -7.14
C ASN A 27 10.18 6.43 -6.94
N ALA A 28 10.17 5.25 -6.32
CA ALA A 28 11.36 4.42 -6.15
C ALA A 28 11.96 4.03 -7.52
N TYR A 29 11.10 3.64 -8.47
CA TYR A 29 11.49 3.31 -9.84
C TYR A 29 12.15 4.50 -10.55
N CYS A 30 11.48 5.65 -10.60
CA CYS A 30 11.98 6.84 -11.26
C CYS A 30 13.27 7.39 -10.64
N LYS A 31 13.39 7.35 -9.30
CA LYS A 31 14.63 7.79 -8.62
C LYS A 31 15.81 6.88 -8.95
N TYR A 32 15.58 5.58 -9.10
CA TYR A 32 16.65 4.62 -9.37
C TYR A 32 17.08 4.60 -10.84
N PHE A 33 16.13 4.49 -11.77
CA PHE A 33 16.43 4.38 -13.21
C PHE A 33 16.61 5.73 -13.91
N GLY A 34 16.22 6.82 -13.26
CA GLY A 34 16.35 8.18 -13.80
C GLY A 34 15.38 8.47 -14.94
N SER A 35 15.66 9.54 -15.69
CA SER A 35 14.78 10.08 -16.73
C SER A 35 14.92 9.42 -18.11
N GLY A 36 15.80 8.43 -18.26
CA GLY A 36 16.12 7.77 -19.54
C GLY A 36 15.27 6.54 -19.88
N VAL A 37 14.50 6.01 -18.92
CA VAL A 37 13.57 4.89 -19.12
C VAL A 37 12.24 5.36 -19.73
N LYS A 38 11.42 4.45 -20.30
CA LYS A 38 10.10 4.83 -20.80
C LYS A 38 9.32 5.38 -19.59
N LYS A 39 8.90 6.63 -19.72
CA LYS A 39 8.46 7.43 -18.58
C LYS A 39 7.02 7.12 -18.20
N ASN A 40 6.83 6.18 -17.28
CA ASN A 40 5.55 5.98 -16.58
C ASN A 40 5.04 7.30 -16.01
N PHE A 41 3.76 7.59 -16.17
CA PHE A 41 3.14 8.81 -15.63
C PHE A 41 3.90 10.09 -16.03
N GLY A 42 4.38 10.16 -17.29
CA GLY A 42 5.18 11.29 -17.78
C GLY A 42 6.60 11.37 -17.19
N GLY A 43 6.97 10.43 -16.32
CA GLY A 43 8.27 10.33 -15.66
C GLY A 43 8.47 11.36 -14.56
N GLU A 44 7.37 11.96 -14.12
CA GLU A 44 7.35 12.87 -12.99
C GLU A 44 7.23 12.08 -11.69
N LEU A 45 7.90 12.53 -10.64
CA LEU A 45 7.70 11.98 -9.31
C LEU A 45 6.33 12.41 -8.78
N PHE A 46 5.64 11.47 -8.13
CA PHE A 46 4.48 11.79 -7.34
C PHE A 46 4.90 12.51 -6.06
N THR A 47 4.15 13.55 -5.73
CA THR A 47 4.30 14.38 -4.53
C THR A 47 2.92 14.58 -3.92
N PHE A 48 2.87 15.04 -2.67
CA PHE A 48 1.57 15.35 -2.07
C PHE A 48 0.81 16.45 -2.84
N ASP A 49 1.51 17.34 -3.54
CA ASP A 49 0.90 18.52 -4.13
C ASP A 49 0.42 18.25 -5.58
N ASN A 50 1.09 17.37 -6.34
CA ASN A 50 0.64 16.98 -7.68
C ASN A 50 -0.25 15.71 -7.69
N TRP A 51 -0.38 14.97 -6.59
CA TRP A 51 -1.04 13.66 -6.56
C TRP A 51 -2.45 13.65 -7.14
N GLU A 52 -3.29 14.62 -6.76
CA GLU A 52 -4.67 14.70 -7.25
C GLU A 52 -4.75 14.96 -8.75
N GLU A 53 -3.82 15.74 -9.29
CA GLU A 53 -3.76 16.03 -10.73
C GLU A 53 -3.26 14.80 -11.50
N MET A 54 -2.21 14.14 -10.99
CA MET A 54 -1.68 12.91 -11.58
C MET A 54 -2.73 11.80 -11.65
N LYS A 55 -3.59 11.67 -10.62
CA LYS A 55 -4.71 10.73 -10.64
C LYS A 55 -5.72 11.01 -11.75
N LYS A 56 -5.98 12.29 -12.06
CA LYS A 56 -6.91 12.66 -13.14
C LYS A 56 -6.28 12.43 -14.50
N GLN A 57 -5.04 12.88 -14.67
CA GLN A 57 -4.32 12.80 -15.94
C GLN A 57 -4.06 11.35 -16.37
N TYR A 58 -3.67 10.48 -15.42
CA TYR A 58 -3.28 9.10 -15.69
C TYR A 58 -4.27 8.08 -15.12
N LYS A 59 -5.56 8.44 -15.12
CA LYS A 59 -6.62 7.61 -14.54
C LYS A 59 -6.59 6.18 -15.10
N LYS A 60 -6.39 6.02 -16.41
CA LYS A 60 -6.40 4.71 -17.07
C LYS A 60 -5.27 3.82 -16.57
N GLU A 61 -4.06 4.36 -16.45
CA GLU A 61 -2.88 3.66 -15.95
C GLU A 61 -3.04 3.31 -14.47
N MET A 62 -3.65 4.19 -13.67
CA MET A 62 -3.92 3.92 -12.25
C MET A 62 -5.01 2.89 -12.04
N ASP A 63 -6.08 2.91 -12.85
CA ASP A 63 -7.11 1.87 -12.83
C ASP A 63 -6.49 0.50 -13.20
N TYR A 64 -5.59 0.49 -14.20
CA TYR A 64 -4.89 -0.72 -14.60
C TYR A 64 -3.90 -1.21 -13.54
N TYR A 65 -3.16 -0.30 -12.89
CA TYR A 65 -2.35 -0.63 -11.71
C TYR A 65 -3.20 -1.31 -10.63
N HIS A 66 -4.37 -0.74 -10.33
CA HIS A 66 -5.27 -1.27 -9.33
C HIS A 66 -5.74 -2.70 -9.69
N HIS A 67 -6.00 -2.96 -10.98
CA HIS A 67 -6.31 -4.31 -11.46
C HIS A 67 -5.13 -5.27 -11.24
N LEU A 68 -3.93 -4.90 -11.70
CA LEU A 68 -2.71 -5.71 -11.56
C LEU A 68 -2.33 -6.00 -10.11
N ARG A 69 -2.67 -5.10 -9.18
CA ARG A 69 -2.39 -5.31 -7.75
C ARG A 69 -3.02 -6.58 -7.20
N SER A 70 -4.13 -7.05 -7.79
CA SER A 70 -4.77 -8.30 -7.39
C SER A 70 -3.91 -9.55 -7.69
N TYR A 71 -2.89 -9.42 -8.54
CA TYR A 71 -2.01 -10.51 -8.94
C TYR A 71 -0.70 -10.60 -8.14
N ILE A 72 -0.48 -9.66 -7.22
CA ILE A 72 0.72 -9.63 -6.37
C ILE A 72 0.72 -10.84 -5.44
N GLU A 73 1.84 -11.56 -5.44
CA GLU A 73 2.12 -12.65 -4.50
C GLU A 73 3.33 -12.30 -3.62
N LEU A 74 4.24 -11.46 -4.12
CA LEU A 74 5.51 -11.12 -3.49
C LEU A 74 5.66 -9.61 -3.35
N SER A 75 6.32 -9.15 -2.28
CA SER A 75 6.56 -7.72 -2.07
C SER A 75 7.41 -7.06 -3.16
N GLY A 76 8.14 -7.84 -3.97
CA GLY A 76 8.90 -7.35 -5.12
C GLY A 76 8.07 -7.14 -6.38
N ASP A 77 6.84 -7.67 -6.43
CA ASP A 77 5.98 -7.65 -7.63
C ASP A 77 5.56 -6.24 -8.04
N PHE A 78 5.67 -5.25 -7.14
CA PHE A 78 5.48 -3.85 -7.49
C PHE A 78 6.43 -3.39 -8.60
N PHE A 79 7.66 -3.92 -8.66
CA PHE A 79 8.56 -3.66 -9.78
C PHE A 79 7.96 -4.16 -11.10
N ALA A 80 7.47 -5.40 -11.11
CA ALA A 80 6.86 -6.01 -12.29
C ALA A 80 5.64 -5.21 -12.77
N ILE A 81 4.77 -4.75 -11.85
CA ILE A 81 3.62 -3.91 -12.21
C ILE A 81 4.07 -2.60 -12.85
N ILE A 82 5.05 -1.91 -12.27
CA ILE A 82 5.57 -0.65 -12.83
C ILE A 82 6.15 -0.89 -14.23
N LYS A 83 6.89 -1.99 -14.43
CA LYS A 83 7.42 -2.41 -15.74
C LYS A 83 6.31 -2.72 -16.76
N ILE A 84 5.26 -3.45 -16.35
CA ILE A 84 4.09 -3.74 -17.19
C ILE A 84 3.43 -2.45 -17.70
N ILE A 85 3.24 -1.47 -16.80
CA ILE A 85 2.65 -0.17 -17.14
C ILE A 85 3.57 0.61 -18.08
N GLU A 86 4.89 0.60 -17.82
CA GLU A 86 5.90 1.28 -18.66
C GLU A 86 5.91 0.76 -20.08
N GLU A 87 5.88 -0.57 -20.21
CA GLU A 87 5.96 -1.25 -21.48
C GLU A 87 4.59 -1.33 -22.17
N GLN A 88 3.54 -0.86 -21.50
CA GLN A 88 2.15 -0.90 -21.95
C GLN A 88 1.69 -2.32 -22.31
N VAL A 89 2.15 -3.30 -21.53
CA VAL A 89 1.77 -4.70 -21.68
C VAL A 89 0.40 -4.92 -21.05
N TRP A 90 -0.51 -5.57 -21.78
CA TRP A 90 -1.82 -5.94 -21.28
C TRP A 90 -1.81 -7.37 -20.72
N ILE A 91 -2.09 -7.49 -19.42
CA ILE A 91 -2.11 -8.72 -18.63
C ILE A 91 -3.56 -8.98 -18.23
N LYS A 92 -4.09 -10.13 -18.64
CA LYS A 92 -5.50 -10.49 -18.47
C LYS A 92 -5.75 -11.31 -17.21
N ASP A 93 -4.75 -12.04 -16.75
CA ASP A 93 -4.89 -13.00 -15.65
C ASP A 93 -3.58 -13.22 -14.89
N GLN A 94 -3.69 -13.99 -13.79
CA GLN A 94 -2.57 -14.35 -12.92
C GLN A 94 -1.45 -15.08 -13.67
N GLN A 95 -1.76 -15.93 -14.65
CA GLN A 95 -0.76 -16.74 -15.34
C GLN A 95 0.10 -15.85 -16.25
N GLU A 96 -0.53 -14.94 -16.99
CA GLU A 96 0.18 -13.92 -17.77
C GLU A 96 1.05 -13.04 -16.87
N PHE A 97 0.56 -12.64 -15.69
CA PHE A 97 1.33 -11.86 -14.72
C PHE A 97 2.58 -12.60 -14.24
N ILE A 98 2.42 -13.86 -13.80
CA ILE A 98 3.53 -14.70 -13.34
C ILE A 98 4.53 -14.93 -14.47
N ALA A 99 4.07 -15.19 -15.69
CA ALA A 99 4.93 -15.38 -16.85
C ALA A 99 5.78 -14.13 -17.13
N TYR A 100 5.16 -12.94 -17.12
CA TYR A 100 5.88 -11.67 -17.29
C TYR A 100 6.89 -11.45 -16.16
N ARG A 101 6.46 -11.62 -14.90
CA ARG A 101 7.34 -11.51 -13.73
C ARG A 101 8.57 -12.41 -13.87
N ASN A 102 8.38 -13.68 -14.21
CA ASN A 102 9.48 -14.64 -14.28
C ASN A 102 10.48 -14.37 -15.42
N GLN A 103 10.13 -13.52 -16.39
CA GLN A 103 11.03 -13.10 -17.48
C GLN A 103 11.89 -11.89 -17.10
N LEU A 104 11.54 -11.15 -16.04
CA LEU A 104 12.30 -9.99 -15.61
C LEU A 104 13.59 -10.44 -14.90
N GLU A 105 14.73 -10.17 -15.52
CA GLU A 105 16.03 -10.27 -14.87
C GLU A 105 16.25 -9.06 -13.95
N PHE A 106 15.77 -9.15 -12.71
CA PHE A 106 15.89 -8.06 -11.75
C PHE A 106 15.99 -8.54 -10.30
N ASP A 107 16.76 -7.80 -9.48
CA ASP A 107 16.89 -8.06 -8.05
C ASP A 107 15.68 -7.54 -7.27
N TYR A 108 14.68 -8.40 -7.12
CA TYR A 108 13.45 -8.10 -6.37
C TYR A 108 13.69 -7.68 -4.92
N GLN A 109 14.73 -8.19 -4.28
CA GLN A 109 15.07 -7.83 -2.91
C GLN A 109 15.58 -6.38 -2.87
N PHE A 110 16.39 -5.99 -3.84
CA PHE A 110 16.89 -4.63 -3.96
C PHE A 110 15.75 -3.60 -4.18
N PHE A 111 14.80 -3.87 -5.10
CA PHE A 111 13.67 -2.93 -5.27
C PHE A 111 12.75 -2.89 -4.06
N ARG A 112 12.58 -4.00 -3.36
CA ARG A 112 11.86 -4.03 -2.09
C ARG A 112 12.50 -3.07 -1.07
N GLU A 113 13.82 -3.02 -0.99
CA GLU A 113 14.53 -2.07 -0.13
C GLU A 113 14.30 -0.61 -0.55
N LEU A 114 14.39 -0.32 -1.85
CA LEU A 114 14.05 1.00 -2.39
C LEU A 114 12.62 1.42 -2.05
N PHE A 115 11.66 0.51 -2.20
CA PHE A 115 10.26 0.74 -1.87
C PHE A 115 10.08 1.10 -0.39
N PHE A 116 10.67 0.33 0.53
CA PHE A 116 10.52 0.63 1.96
C PHE A 116 11.21 1.93 2.37
N LYS A 117 12.38 2.23 1.78
CA LYS A 117 13.07 3.50 2.00
C LYS A 117 12.20 4.68 1.54
N GLU A 118 11.65 4.60 0.34
CA GLU A 118 10.76 5.63 -0.21
C GLU A 118 9.52 5.83 0.66
N LYS A 119 8.88 4.73 1.09
CA LYS A 119 7.75 4.75 2.00
C LYS A 119 8.08 5.44 3.33
N GLU A 120 9.24 5.14 3.91
CA GLU A 120 9.69 5.75 5.16
C GLU A 120 9.94 7.26 5.00
N GLU A 121 10.58 7.67 3.90
CA GLU A 121 10.81 9.09 3.58
C GLU A 121 9.48 9.87 3.54
N TRP A 122 8.47 9.38 2.83
CA TRP A 122 7.17 10.04 2.74
C TRP A 122 6.38 10.04 4.04
N THR A 123 6.45 8.94 4.78
CA THR A 123 5.80 8.84 6.11
C THR A 123 6.40 9.87 7.07
N LYS A 124 7.73 10.05 7.07
CA LYS A 124 8.43 11.04 7.90
C LYS A 124 8.15 12.48 7.48
N LYS A 125 8.05 12.75 6.17
CA LYS A 125 7.72 14.10 5.65
C LYS A 125 6.39 14.62 6.19
N SER A 126 5.35 13.80 6.19
CA SER A 126 4.08 14.14 6.81
C SER A 126 3.21 12.89 6.97
N PHE A 127 3.09 12.39 8.19
CA PHE A 127 2.21 11.26 8.47
C PHE A 127 0.76 11.55 8.07
N ARG A 128 0.27 12.78 8.32
CA ARG A 128 -1.10 13.17 7.97
C ARG A 128 -1.34 13.09 6.47
N LYS A 129 -0.51 13.76 5.65
CA LYS A 129 -0.66 13.72 4.19
C LYS A 129 -0.48 12.29 3.66
N TRP A 130 0.49 11.56 4.21
CA TRP A 130 0.74 10.15 3.90
C TRP A 130 -0.47 9.25 4.19
N PHE A 131 -1.09 9.40 5.37
CA PHE A 131 -2.27 8.62 5.77
C PHE A 131 -3.38 8.78 4.72
N PHE A 132 -3.70 10.03 4.37
CA PHE A 132 -4.77 10.38 3.42
C PHE A 132 -4.47 10.08 1.95
N LEU A 133 -3.28 9.59 1.60
CA LEU A 133 -3.05 9.03 0.26
C LEU A 133 -3.87 7.76 -0.01
N SER A 134 -4.27 7.06 1.06
CA SER A 134 -5.16 5.90 0.97
C SER A 134 -6.49 6.21 1.63
N PRO A 135 -7.62 6.06 0.91
CA PRO A 135 -8.91 6.09 1.57
C PRO A 135 -9.05 4.91 2.53
N VAL A 136 -9.97 5.04 3.47
CA VAL A 136 -10.34 3.99 4.42
C VAL A 136 -11.69 3.42 4.05
N PHE A 137 -11.90 2.13 4.30
CA PHE A 137 -13.19 1.49 4.11
C PHE A 137 -14.11 1.83 5.29
N ASN A 138 -14.89 2.90 5.14
CA ASN A 138 -15.72 3.45 6.23
C ASN A 138 -16.65 2.41 6.90
N GLU A 139 -17.19 1.46 6.14
CA GLU A 139 -18.04 0.40 6.69
C GLU A 139 -17.26 -0.59 7.57
N VAL A 140 -15.98 -0.84 7.26
CA VAL A 140 -15.09 -1.65 8.10
C VAL A 140 -14.81 -0.93 9.41
N ILE A 141 -14.53 0.38 9.36
CA ILE A 141 -14.33 1.21 10.55
C ILE A 141 -15.57 1.19 11.45
N LYS A 142 -16.76 1.39 10.88
CA LYS A 142 -18.03 1.30 11.63
C LYS A 142 -18.23 -0.08 12.25
N GLY A 143 -17.90 -1.14 11.50
CA GLY A 143 -17.95 -2.52 11.98
C GLY A 143 -17.05 -2.76 13.19
N ILE A 144 -15.79 -2.32 13.11
CA ILE A 144 -14.82 -2.39 14.22
C ILE A 144 -15.37 -1.66 15.45
N GLN A 145 -15.78 -0.41 15.31
CA GLN A 145 -16.33 0.38 16.42
C GLN A 145 -17.56 -0.27 17.06
N ARG A 146 -18.43 -0.89 16.26
CA ARG A 146 -19.61 -1.63 16.76
C ARG A 146 -19.18 -2.85 17.57
N PHE A 147 -18.28 -3.67 17.04
CA PHE A 147 -17.84 -4.89 17.73
C PHE A 147 -17.11 -4.58 19.04
N THR A 148 -16.31 -3.51 19.09
CA THR A 148 -15.70 -3.03 20.33
C THR A 148 -16.77 -2.65 21.37
N LYS A 149 -17.84 -1.95 20.96
CA LYS A 149 -18.97 -1.60 21.85
C LYS A 149 -19.75 -2.81 22.36
N GLU A 150 -19.79 -3.89 21.58
CA GLU A 150 -20.40 -5.17 21.94
C GLU A 150 -19.51 -6.03 22.86
N GLY A 151 -18.34 -5.53 23.26
CA GLY A 151 -17.40 -6.23 24.15
C GLY A 151 -16.55 -7.28 23.44
N GLN A 152 -16.46 -7.24 22.11
CA GLN A 152 -15.54 -8.10 21.35
C GLN A 152 -14.14 -7.47 21.31
N LYS A 153 -13.09 -8.30 21.35
CA LYS A 153 -11.71 -7.83 21.22
C LYS A 153 -11.33 -7.75 19.75
N ILE A 154 -10.88 -6.59 19.30
CA ILE A 154 -10.36 -6.37 17.95
C ILE A 154 -8.84 -6.32 18.03
N VAL A 155 -8.18 -7.06 17.16
CA VAL A 155 -6.72 -7.01 16.99
C VAL A 155 -6.38 -6.76 15.53
N ILE A 156 -5.27 -6.09 15.28
CA ILE A 156 -4.77 -5.82 13.94
C ILE A 156 -3.60 -6.74 13.64
N ALA A 157 -3.66 -7.45 12.52
CA ALA A 157 -2.51 -8.17 11.98
C ALA A 157 -1.98 -7.39 10.79
N THR A 158 -0.68 -7.12 10.70
CA THR A 158 -0.15 -6.28 9.61
C THR A 158 1.29 -6.60 9.24
N SER A 159 1.62 -6.47 7.95
CA SER A 159 3.01 -6.51 7.48
C SER A 159 3.78 -5.20 7.69
N ASN A 160 3.11 -4.15 8.17
CA ASN A 160 3.72 -2.86 8.49
C ASN A 160 4.45 -2.88 9.84
N LEU A 161 5.11 -1.78 10.19
CA LEU A 161 5.58 -1.57 11.57
C LEU A 161 4.39 -1.18 12.45
N GLY A 162 4.27 -1.82 13.61
CA GLY A 162 3.16 -1.64 14.54
C GLY A 162 2.98 -0.19 14.97
N GLU A 163 4.07 0.52 15.27
CA GLU A 163 4.04 1.94 15.65
C GLU A 163 3.45 2.84 14.55
N ALA A 164 3.76 2.56 13.29
CA ALA A 164 3.24 3.31 12.15
C ALA A 164 1.73 3.11 11.99
N ILE A 165 1.25 1.90 12.27
CA ILE A 165 -0.18 1.56 12.25
C ILE A 165 -0.90 2.10 13.48
N HIS A 166 -0.31 2.01 14.67
CA HIS A 166 -0.84 2.56 15.91
C HIS A 166 -1.16 4.05 15.79
N ARG A 167 -0.30 4.81 15.10
CA ARG A 167 -0.54 6.23 14.83
C ARG A 167 -1.79 6.49 13.97
N ALA A 168 -2.19 5.55 13.12
CA ALA A 168 -3.43 5.66 12.35
C ALA A 168 -4.68 5.53 13.24
N PHE A 169 -4.59 4.84 14.38
CA PHE A 169 -5.68 4.73 15.35
C PHE A 169 -5.75 5.93 16.31
N GLN A 170 -5.26 7.11 15.93
CA GLN A 170 -5.62 8.32 16.67
C GLN A 170 -7.01 8.81 16.23
N PRO A 171 -7.82 9.41 17.13
CA PRO A 171 -9.19 9.83 16.82
C PRO A 171 -9.30 10.75 15.60
N GLU A 172 -8.29 11.57 15.31
CA GLU A 172 -8.28 12.46 14.15
C GLU A 172 -8.17 11.73 12.78
N TYR A 173 -7.82 10.45 12.76
CA TYR A 173 -7.66 9.67 11.52
C TYR A 173 -8.76 8.61 11.35
N LEU A 174 -8.89 7.71 12.34
CA LEU A 174 -9.84 6.58 12.28
C LEU A 174 -11.04 6.75 13.21
N GLY A 175 -11.07 7.79 14.04
CA GLY A 175 -12.21 8.09 14.91
C GLY A 175 -12.29 7.23 16.18
N PHE A 176 -11.28 6.43 16.49
CA PHE A 176 -11.18 5.67 17.74
C PHE A 176 -9.73 5.32 18.06
N LYS A 177 -9.44 5.08 19.35
CA LYS A 177 -8.14 4.65 19.84
C LYS A 177 -8.05 3.12 19.91
N MET A 178 -6.84 2.60 19.74
CA MET A 178 -6.49 1.21 19.89
C MET A 178 -5.16 1.13 20.63
N ASP A 179 -5.03 0.15 21.53
CA ASP A 179 -3.79 -0.09 22.26
C ASP A 179 -2.74 -0.72 21.34
N ILE A 180 -1.48 -0.36 21.50
CA ILE A 180 -0.40 -0.87 20.63
C ILE A 180 -0.21 -2.38 20.79
N GLU A 181 -0.53 -2.92 21.96
CA GLU A 181 -0.51 -4.34 22.30
C GLU A 181 -1.54 -5.15 21.49
N ASP A 182 -2.53 -4.48 20.90
CA ASP A 182 -3.54 -5.09 20.03
C ASP A 182 -3.13 -5.03 18.54
N ILE A 183 -1.93 -4.56 18.23
CA ILE A 183 -1.36 -4.48 16.87
C ILE A 183 -0.20 -5.45 16.72
N PHE A 184 -0.45 -6.52 15.99
CA PHE A 184 0.46 -7.62 15.70
C PHE A 184 1.13 -7.37 14.35
N ASP A 185 2.38 -6.94 14.39
CA ASP A 185 3.11 -6.48 13.21
C ASP A 185 4.04 -7.57 12.62
N LYS A 186 4.80 -7.25 11.57
CA LYS A 186 5.73 -8.20 10.91
C LYS A 186 6.85 -8.76 11.81
N ASN A 187 7.06 -8.16 12.98
CA ASN A 187 8.03 -8.56 13.98
C ASN A 187 7.40 -9.30 15.15
N PHE A 188 6.08 -9.54 15.13
CA PHE A 188 5.40 -10.22 16.22
C PHE A 188 6.06 -11.57 16.56
N GLY A 189 6.43 -11.76 17.84
CA GLY A 189 7.09 -12.97 18.35
C GLY A 189 8.60 -13.05 18.11
N LYS A 190 9.24 -12.00 17.60
CA LYS A 190 10.70 -11.84 17.53
C LYS A 190 11.22 -10.98 18.67
#